data_AF-A0A1R0LI88-F1
#
_entry.id   AF-A0A1R0LI88-F1
#
_cell.length_a   1.000
_cell.length_b   1.000
_cell.length_c   1.000
_cell.angle_alpha   90.00
_cell.angle_beta   90.00
_cell.angle_gamma   90.00
#
_symmetry.space_group_name_H-M   'P 1'
#
loop_
_entity.id
_entity.type
_entity.pdbx_description
1 polymer ?
#
loop_
_entity_poly.entity_id
_entity_poly.type
_entity_poly.pdbx_seq_one_letter_code
_entity_poly.pdbx_strand_id
1 'polypeptide(L)'
;MTTALSAVVRPRPVDDPALRLLVLHHAVGSRLARTRRVPHFPDDADGCLVETPGRDPMSTMPVPGNATDLGAQLLTACVLCWTRHSSCWGVTEIRAKGATG
;
A
#
# COMPACT_ATOMS: atom_id res chain seq x y z
N MET A 1 -2.47 12.28 -15.26
CA MET A 1 -2.89 10.87 -15.36
C MET A 1 -2.17 10.10 -14.26
N THR A 2 -2.86 9.82 -13.17
CA THR A 2 -2.29 9.12 -12.00
C THR A 2 -2.33 7.62 -12.30
N THR A 3 -1.20 7.03 -12.66
CA THR A 3 -1.06 5.58 -12.91
C THR A 3 -1.15 4.80 -11.59
N ALA A 4 -1.51 3.51 -11.66
CA ALA A 4 -1.65 2.62 -10.48
C ALA A 4 -0.46 2.64 -9.51
N LEU A 5 0.75 2.95 -10.00
CA LEU A 5 1.96 3.17 -9.20
C LEU A 5 1.86 4.31 -8.17
N SER A 6 1.05 5.33 -8.45
CA SER A 6 0.86 6.49 -7.58
C SER A 6 -0.05 6.19 -6.38
N ALA A 7 -0.60 4.96 -6.30
CA ALA A 7 -1.43 4.53 -5.20
C ALA A 7 -0.63 4.17 -3.94
N VAL A 8 0.70 4.08 -4.01
CA VAL A 8 1.54 3.76 -2.85
C VAL A 8 2.43 4.95 -2.49
N VAL A 9 2.27 5.45 -1.27
CA VAL A 9 3.12 6.50 -0.71
C VAL A 9 4.05 5.87 0.33
N ARG A 10 5.35 6.16 0.24
CA ARG A 10 6.38 5.69 1.17
C ARG A 10 6.98 6.89 1.92
N PRO A 11 6.45 7.27 3.09
CA PRO A 11 6.90 8.48 3.79
C PRO A 11 8.33 8.37 4.33
N ARG A 12 8.78 7.15 4.66
CA ARG A 12 10.14 6.81 5.10
C ARG A 12 10.61 5.60 4.29
N PRO A 13 11.12 5.79 3.05
CA PRO A 13 11.57 4.69 2.23
C PRO A 13 12.81 4.05 2.86
N VAL A 14 12.84 2.72 2.88
CA VAL A 14 14.00 1.88 3.21
C VAL A 14 14.40 1.13 1.95
N ASP A 15 15.68 1.13 1.59
CA ASP A 15 16.16 0.56 0.31
C ASP A 15 16.17 -0.98 0.31
N ASP A 16 16.56 -1.60 1.43
CA ASP A 16 16.54 -3.06 1.63
C ASP A 16 15.76 -3.41 2.93
N PRO A 17 14.42 -3.28 2.92
CA PRO A 17 13.63 -3.51 4.11
C PRO A 17 13.50 -5.00 4.41
N ALA A 18 13.72 -5.38 5.68
CA ALA A 18 13.42 -6.73 6.16
C ALA A 18 11.92 -7.06 6.10
N LEU A 19 11.07 -6.02 6.14
CA LEU A 19 9.62 -6.12 6.04
C LEU A 19 9.01 -4.87 5.41
N ARG A 20 7.95 -5.02 4.62
CA ARG A 20 7.12 -3.88 4.21
C ARG A 20 5.72 -3.98 4.80
N LEU A 21 5.28 -2.87 5.41
CA LEU A 21 3.97 -2.75 6.03
C LEU A 21 3.05 -1.99 5.09
N LEU A 22 2.09 -2.70 4.49
CA LEU A 22 1.03 -2.11 3.66
C LEU A 22 -0.10 -1.60 4.54
N VAL A 23 -0.30 -0.28 4.59
CA VAL A 23 -1.30 0.37 5.43
C VAL A 23 -2.45 0.88 4.59
N LEU A 24 -3.56 0.15 4.61
CA LEU A 24 -4.81 0.56 4.00
C LEU A 24 -5.58 1.51 4.92
N HIS A 25 -6.26 2.50 4.32
CA HIS A 25 -7.25 3.27 5.06
C HIS A 25 -8.52 2.42 5.26
N HIS A 26 -9.15 2.55 6.43
CA HIS A 26 -10.53 2.09 6.61
C HIS A 26 -11.48 3.00 5.81
N ALA A 27 -12.74 2.60 5.56
CA ALA A 27 -13.70 3.32 4.72
C ALA A 27 -13.91 4.83 5.04
N VAL A 28 -13.53 5.28 6.25
CA VAL A 28 -13.62 6.66 6.75
C VAL A 28 -12.24 7.22 7.19
N GLY A 29 -11.15 6.49 6.95
CA GLY A 29 -9.81 6.86 7.43
C GLY A 29 -9.13 7.91 6.56
N SER A 30 -8.38 8.83 7.18
CA SER A 30 -7.58 9.82 6.47
C SER A 30 -6.12 9.38 6.28
N ARG A 31 -5.51 9.80 5.17
CA ARG A 31 -4.06 9.64 4.92
C ARG A 31 -3.21 10.28 6.01
N LEU A 32 -3.63 11.44 6.52
CA LEU A 32 -2.95 12.19 7.58
C LEU A 32 -2.83 11.42 8.91
N ALA A 33 -3.84 10.63 9.26
CA ALA A 33 -3.77 9.79 10.46
C ALA A 33 -2.75 8.66 10.33
N ARG A 34 -2.53 8.15 9.12
CA ARG A 34 -1.62 7.04 8.83
C ARG A 34 -0.17 7.47 8.74
N THR A 35 0.12 8.62 8.12
CA THR A 35 1.49 9.16 8.04
C THR A 35 2.12 9.38 9.41
N ARG A 36 1.33 9.78 10.41
CA ARG A 36 1.77 9.97 11.80
C ARG A 36 2.24 8.68 12.48
N ARG A 37 1.86 7.50 11.98
CA ARG A 37 2.26 6.21 12.56
C ARG A 37 3.59 5.68 12.01
N VAL A 38 3.98 6.11 10.81
CA VAL A 38 5.20 5.64 10.12
C VAL A 38 6.49 5.83 10.94
N PRO A 39 6.67 6.93 11.71
CA PRO A 39 7.84 7.09 12.58
C PRO A 39 7.97 6.05 13.69
N HIS A 40 6.88 5.33 14.02
CA HIS A 40 6.88 4.30 15.05
C HIS A 40 7.10 2.89 14.49
N PHE A 41 7.27 2.76 13.17
CA PHE A 41 7.60 1.47 12.56
C PHE A 41 9.08 1.13 12.81
N PRO A 42 9.42 -0.17 12.88
CA PRO A 42 10.81 -0.62 12.96
C PRO A 42 11.70 0.03 11.90
N ASP A 43 12.96 0.27 12.22
CA ASP A 43 13.88 1.01 11.34
C ASP A 43 14.11 0.30 10.00
N ASP A 44 14.16 -1.03 10.03
CA ASP A 44 14.28 -1.93 8.87
C ASP A 44 12.95 -2.22 8.15
N ALA A 45 11.86 -1.61 8.62
CA ALA A 45 10.55 -1.73 7.99
C ALA A 45 10.23 -0.54 7.09
N ASP A 46 9.76 -0.84 5.87
CA ASP A 46 9.27 0.17 4.93
C ASP A 46 7.75 0.33 5.04
N GLY A 47 7.32 1.50 5.50
CA GLY A 47 5.90 1.85 5.64
C GLY A 47 5.29 2.31 4.31
N CYS A 48 4.45 1.46 3.72
CA CYS A 48 3.77 1.74 2.45
C CYS A 48 2.30 2.09 2.70
N LEU A 49 1.95 3.37 2.55
CA LEU A 49 0.58 3.84 2.66
C LEU A 49 -0.14 3.66 1.33
N VAL A 50 -1.20 2.86 1.31
CA VAL A 50 -1.97 2.59 0.10
C VAL A 50 -3.16 3.55 0.02
N GLU A 51 -3.26 4.28 -1.08
CA GLU A 51 -4.41 5.10 -1.46
C GLU A 51 -5.41 4.24 -2.23
N THR A 52 -6.69 4.57 -2.12
CA THR A 52 -7.77 3.85 -2.82
C THR A 52 -8.46 4.69 -3.88
N PRO A 53 -8.92 4.08 -4.98
CA PRO A 53 -9.67 4.79 -6.02
C PRO A 53 -10.92 5.50 -5.46
N GLY A 54 -11.35 6.59 -6.10
CA GLY A 54 -12.54 7.33 -5.70
C GLY A 54 -12.39 8.16 -4.40
N ARG A 55 -11.15 8.32 -3.92
CA ARG A 55 -10.78 9.19 -2.79
C ARG A 55 -9.58 10.02 -3.18
N ASP A 56 -9.52 11.29 -2.76
CA ASP A 56 -8.34 12.11 -3.03
C ASP A 56 -7.06 11.47 -2.46
N PRO A 57 -5.96 11.43 -3.23
CA PRO A 57 -5.74 12.09 -4.52
C PRO A 57 -6.17 11.28 -5.77
N MET A 58 -6.78 10.10 -5.58
CA MET A 58 -7.22 9.19 -6.64
C MET A 58 -8.73 9.30 -6.94
N SER A 59 -9.32 10.47 -6.75
CA SER A 59 -10.76 10.72 -6.95
C SER A 59 -11.20 10.52 -8.41
N THR A 60 -10.29 10.68 -9.37
CA THR A 60 -10.57 10.45 -10.80
C THR A 60 -10.38 8.99 -11.24
N MET A 61 -9.91 8.11 -10.36
CA MET A 61 -9.72 6.68 -10.70
C MET A 61 -11.04 5.92 -10.57
N PRO A 62 -11.39 5.06 -11.54
CA PRO A 62 -12.56 4.19 -11.44
C PRO A 62 -12.52 3.34 -10.17
N VAL A 63 -13.63 3.33 -9.42
CA VAL A 63 -13.80 2.48 -8.25
C VAL A 63 -14.30 1.10 -8.71
N PRO A 64 -13.60 0.01 -8.39
CA PRO A 64 -14.08 -1.33 -8.68
C PRO A 64 -15.41 -1.60 -7.98
N GLY A 65 -16.32 -2.31 -8.67
CA GLY A 65 -17.69 -2.54 -8.18
C GLY A 65 -17.80 -3.54 -7.03
N ASN A 66 -16.70 -4.23 -6.68
CA ASN A 66 -16.66 -5.20 -5.60
C ASN A 66 -15.30 -5.22 -4.89
N ALA A 67 -15.26 -5.80 -3.69
CA ALA A 67 -14.08 -5.85 -2.85
C ALA A 67 -12.94 -6.71 -3.43
N THR A 68 -13.27 -7.75 -4.21
CA THR A 68 -12.28 -8.63 -4.85
C THR A 68 -11.47 -7.87 -5.88
N ASP A 69 -12.13 -7.13 -6.76
CA ASP A 69 -11.47 -6.33 -7.80
C ASP A 69 -10.70 -5.17 -7.20
N LEU A 70 -11.22 -4.55 -6.13
CA LEU A 70 -10.48 -3.56 -5.36
C LEU A 70 -9.21 -4.19 -4.76
N GLY A 71 -9.33 -5.35 -4.12
CA GLY A 71 -8.19 -6.07 -3.55
C GLY A 71 -7.13 -6.39 -4.59
N ALA A 72 -7.54 -6.91 -5.75
CA ALA A 72 -6.64 -7.21 -6.86
C ALA A 72 -5.90 -5.95 -7.36
N GLN A 73 -6.63 -4.84 -7.56
CA GLN A 73 -6.03 -3.58 -7.99
C GLN A 73 -5.01 -3.04 -6.98
N LEU A 74 -5.32 -3.07 -5.69
CA LEU A 74 -4.42 -2.62 -4.63
C LEU A 74 -3.17 -3.51 -4.53
N LEU A 75 -3.34 -4.84 -4.65
CA LEU A 75 -2.21 -5.77 -4.66
C LEU A 75 -1.30 -5.54 -5.86
N THR A 76 -1.85 -5.32 -7.05
CA THR A 76 -1.05 -4.98 -8.24
C THR A 76 -0.23 -3.71 -8.01
N ALA A 77 -0.82 -2.65 -7.45
CA ALA A 77 -0.09 -1.43 -7.13
C ALA A 77 1.07 -1.68 -6.14
N CYS A 78 0.84 -2.52 -5.13
CA CYS A 78 1.87 -2.89 -4.15
C CYS A 78 3.02 -3.69 -4.81
N VAL A 79 2.71 -4.67 -5.65
CA VAL A 79 3.72 -5.46 -6.37
C VAL A 79 4.53 -4.59 -7.34
N LEU A 80 3.88 -3.67 -8.05
CA LEU A 80 4.59 -2.75 -8.95
C LEU A 80 5.49 -1.76 -8.20
N CYS A 81 5.05 -1.30 -7.02
CA CYS A 81 5.89 -0.50 -6.13
C CYS A 81 7.10 -1.29 -5.62
N TRP A 82 6.93 -2.61 -5.41
CA TRP A 82 7.99 -3.52 -4.97
C TRP A 82 9.05 -3.72 -6.04
N THR A 83 8.67 -4.13 -7.24
CA THR A 83 9.61 -4.50 -8.32
C THR A 83 10.47 -3.34 -8.79
N ARG A 84 10.01 -2.10 -8.63
CA ARG A 84 10.78 -0.90 -9.00
C ARG A 84 11.93 -0.59 -8.04
N HIS A 85 11.82 -1.00 -6.78
CA HIS A 85 12.76 -0.62 -5.71
C HIS A 85 13.57 -1.79 -5.16
N SER A 86 13.21 -3.03 -5.48
CA SER A 86 13.94 -4.22 -5.09
C SER A 86 14.80 -4.70 -6.27
N SER A 87 16.08 -4.34 -6.30
CA SER A 87 17.03 -4.89 -7.29
C SER A 87 17.42 -6.35 -7.01
N CYS A 88 16.99 -6.91 -5.88
CA CYS A 88 17.31 -8.27 -5.45
C CYS A 88 16.09 -8.86 -4.70
N TRP A 89 15.90 -10.17 -4.81
CA TRP A 89 14.89 -11.02 -4.14
C TRP A 89 13.51 -11.17 -4.81
N GLY A 90 13.20 -12.43 -5.16
CA GLY A 90 11.88 -12.89 -5.56
C GLY A 90 10.91 -12.98 -4.39
N VAL A 91 9.63 -12.75 -4.65
CA VAL A 91 8.54 -12.73 -3.65
C VAL A 91 8.30 -14.15 -3.11
N THR A 92 8.41 -14.34 -1.79
CA THR A 92 8.26 -15.68 -1.18
C THR A 92 6.92 -15.90 -0.47
N GLU A 93 6.20 -14.88 0.04
CA GLU A 93 4.89 -15.11 0.67
C GLU A 93 4.06 -13.82 0.87
N ILE A 94 2.74 -13.91 0.64
CA ILE A 94 1.74 -12.88 1.03
C ILE A 94 0.83 -13.52 2.08
N ARG A 95 0.90 -13.05 3.33
CA ARG A 95 0.07 -13.56 4.43
C ARG A 95 -0.98 -12.53 4.83
N ALA A 96 -2.21 -12.70 4.33
CA ALA A 96 -3.37 -11.96 4.82
C ALA A 96 -3.89 -12.62 6.10
N LYS A 97 -3.89 -11.90 7.23
CA LYS A 97 -4.55 -12.38 8.45
C LYS A 97 -6.02 -11.97 8.39
N GLY A 98 -6.88 -12.91 7.99
CA GLY A 98 -8.33 -12.73 8.04
C GLY A 98 -8.78 -12.50 9.48
N ALA A 99 -9.57 -11.45 9.70
CA ALA A 99 -10.31 -11.28 10.95
C ALA A 99 -11.44 -12.31 10.95
N THR A 100 -11.23 -13.45 11.60
CA THR A 100 -12.30 -14.33 12.05
C THR A 100 -13.09 -13.60 13.14
N GLY A 101 -14.31 -13.19 12.79
CA GLY A 101 -15.41 -12.97 13.74
C GLY A 101 -16.42 -14.09 13.59
#